data_AF-A0A2E9B951-F1
#
_entry.id   AF-A0A2E9B951-F1
#
_cell.length_a   1.000
_cell.length_b   1.000
_cell.length_c   1.000
_cell.angle_alpha   90.00
_cell.angle_beta   90.00
_cell.angle_gamma   90.00
#
_symmetry.space_group_name_H-M   'P 1'
#
loop_
_entity.id
_entity.type
_entity.pdbx_description
1 polymer ?
#
loop_
_entity_poly.entity_id
_entity_poly.type
_entity_poly.pdbx_seq_one_letter_code
_entity_poly.pdbx_strand_id
1 'polypeptide(L)'
;MPVYCPKCEGPNEATAKFCLQCGNDFEKDGLITSTGHDVRALKDAIKAREDLSMAEKFDLIAKVEEGQNPIDLGIAASSTDAAEENAQASSTPAANAASVSASFHSNPAAAAAVALVSQSSDAWSFVMSGKVKTSEPIFQQAMNLGMDASHHIHDISHGGIDETNLTNEDLRAIPVLKPPKRSFCPKCGSDILSHSNLQWKKWKDHSAEVVQLQAQAAMEAALVQMAAHYVSAIEQLEVTNKELNEKLANVDTTEIAKKIEPEIREKIREELEKEYKSKSVATAEAPSAKTAVSRTSKQKPATKPKKKPGGAAGLFGGPKITKKYEGDPKDKPDWFLSEALDTIYDPHGTGKALKAKTILARSSEGNVRVQDVVRIYAEEGEDGLSDLAWTSPSTRYIIEAYDSC
;
A
#
# COMPACT_ATOMS: atom_id res chain seq x y z
N MET A 1 11.68 13.28 -34.50
CA MET A 1 12.55 12.10 -34.27
C MET A 1 12.68 11.92 -32.77
N PRO A 2 12.85 10.72 -32.23
CA PRO A 2 12.97 10.53 -30.78
C PRO A 2 14.26 11.16 -30.24
N VAL A 3 14.31 11.48 -28.95
CA VAL A 3 15.56 11.83 -28.26
C VAL A 3 16.23 10.57 -27.76
N TYR A 4 17.55 10.58 -27.67
CA TYR A 4 18.34 9.38 -27.39
C TYR A 4 19.24 9.57 -26.17
N CYS A 5 19.57 8.45 -25.55
CA CYS A 5 20.59 8.43 -24.50
C CYS A 5 21.99 8.55 -25.14
N PRO A 6 22.85 9.47 -24.69
CA PRO A 6 24.20 9.60 -25.22
C PRO A 6 25.11 8.39 -24.94
N LYS A 7 24.76 7.52 -23.98
CA LYS A 7 25.56 6.35 -23.61
C LYS A 7 25.19 5.06 -24.32
N CYS A 8 23.92 4.88 -24.66
CA CYS A 8 23.43 3.61 -25.22
C CYS A 8 22.55 3.78 -26.46
N GLU A 9 22.36 5.03 -26.92
CA GLU A 9 21.56 5.40 -28.08
C GLU A 9 20.10 4.87 -28.03
N GLY A 10 19.64 4.48 -26.84
CA GLY A 10 18.28 4.01 -26.62
C GLY A 10 17.28 5.17 -26.74
N PRO A 11 16.07 4.93 -27.27
CA PRO A 11 15.02 5.95 -27.33
C PRO A 11 14.58 6.33 -25.91
N ASN A 12 14.45 7.62 -25.64
CA ASN A 12 13.99 8.16 -24.37
C ASN A 12 12.99 9.30 -24.59
N GLU A 13 12.31 9.71 -23.51
CA GLU A 13 11.46 10.92 -23.52
C GLU A 13 12.29 12.15 -23.19
N ALA A 14 11.96 13.30 -23.79
CA ALA A 14 12.69 14.57 -23.58
C ALA A 14 12.62 15.11 -22.14
N THR A 15 11.70 14.59 -21.34
CA THR A 15 11.48 14.91 -19.92
C THR A 15 12.05 13.84 -18.98
N ALA A 16 12.60 12.74 -19.50
CA ALA A 16 13.16 11.66 -18.70
C ALA A 16 14.37 12.16 -17.91
N LYS A 17 14.48 11.73 -16.65
CA LYS A 17 15.62 12.05 -15.78
C LYS A 17 16.75 11.01 -15.86
N PHE A 18 16.42 9.79 -16.24
CA PHE A 18 17.36 8.69 -16.36
C PHE A 18 17.01 7.81 -17.55
N CYS A 19 18.04 7.19 -18.16
CA CYS A 19 17.85 6.23 -19.22
C CYS A 19 17.37 4.90 -18.64
N LEU A 20 16.18 4.45 -19.05
CA LEU A 20 15.61 3.18 -18.58
C LEU A 20 16.41 1.95 -19.05
N GLN A 21 17.22 2.09 -20.10
CA GLN A 21 17.94 0.97 -20.71
C GLN A 21 19.37 0.78 -20.18
N CYS A 22 20.06 1.86 -19.81
CA CYS A 22 21.45 1.79 -19.31
C CYS A 22 21.68 2.50 -17.97
N GLY A 23 20.65 3.10 -17.36
CA GLY A 23 20.75 3.79 -16.08
C GLY A 23 21.52 5.11 -16.12
N ASN A 24 21.78 5.67 -17.31
CA ASN A 24 22.45 6.96 -17.43
C ASN A 24 21.61 8.09 -16.81
N ASP A 25 22.25 8.99 -16.08
CA ASP A 25 21.61 10.15 -15.44
C ASP A 25 21.63 11.36 -16.39
N PHE A 26 20.44 11.78 -16.84
CA PHE A 26 20.26 12.89 -17.77
C PHE A 26 20.35 14.27 -17.09
N GLU A 27 20.41 14.33 -15.76
CA GLU A 27 20.69 15.59 -15.07
C GLU A 27 22.16 16.02 -15.23
N LYS A 28 23.05 15.05 -15.55
CA LYS A 28 24.49 15.26 -15.79
C LYS A 28 24.83 15.26 -17.29
N ASP A 29 24.52 14.16 -17.97
CA ASP A 29 24.78 13.98 -19.40
C ASP A 29 23.43 14.11 -20.12
N GLY A 30 23.10 15.32 -20.59
CA GLY A 30 21.79 15.65 -21.16
C GLY A 30 21.37 14.72 -22.32
N LEU A 31 20.06 14.66 -22.56
CA LEU A 31 19.51 13.92 -23.70
C LEU A 31 20.02 14.51 -25.01
N ILE A 32 20.30 13.65 -25.99
CA ILE A 32 20.74 14.10 -27.31
C ILE A 32 19.61 13.96 -28.34
N THR A 33 19.54 14.90 -29.27
CA THR A 33 18.70 14.77 -30.47
C THR A 33 19.26 13.69 -31.40
N SER A 34 18.49 13.31 -32.42
CA SER A 34 18.97 12.48 -33.54
C SER A 34 20.24 13.00 -34.22
N THR A 35 20.47 14.32 -34.13
CA THR A 35 21.65 15.01 -34.66
C THR A 35 22.78 15.13 -33.65
N GLY A 36 22.69 14.45 -32.49
CA GLY A 36 23.74 14.44 -31.46
C GLY A 36 23.85 15.72 -30.62
N HIS A 37 22.88 16.63 -30.70
CA HIS A 37 22.91 17.89 -29.96
C HIS A 37 22.22 17.72 -28.61
N ASP A 38 22.81 18.24 -27.53
CA ASP A 38 22.20 18.22 -26.21
C ASP A 38 20.93 19.09 -26.19
N VAL A 39 19.80 18.46 -25.87
CA VAL A 39 18.48 19.07 -25.75
C VAL A 39 18.48 20.21 -24.72
N ARG A 40 19.24 20.09 -23.63
CA ARG A 40 19.34 21.14 -22.59
C ARG A 40 20.09 22.36 -23.12
N ALA A 41 21.21 22.13 -23.79
CA ALA A 41 21.98 23.20 -24.42
C ALA A 41 21.16 23.95 -25.49
N LEU A 42 20.37 23.23 -26.29
CA LEU A 42 19.47 23.83 -27.29
C LEU A 42 18.39 24.70 -26.64
N LYS A 43 17.76 24.22 -25.56
CA LYS A 43 16.76 25.00 -24.82
C LYS A 43 17.34 26.28 -24.25
N ASP A 44 18.56 26.22 -23.72
CA ASP A 44 19.21 27.39 -23.15
C ASP A 44 19.66 28.38 -24.23
N ALA A 45 20.09 27.89 -25.40
CA ALA A 45 20.34 28.72 -26.58
C ALA A 45 19.07 29.44 -27.10
N ILE A 46 17.92 28.76 -27.15
CA ILE A 46 16.63 29.38 -27.55
C ILE A 46 16.21 30.45 -26.54
N LYS A 47 16.38 30.21 -25.24
CA LYS A 47 16.05 31.20 -24.21
C LYS A 47 16.91 32.46 -24.33
N ALA A 48 18.20 32.30 -24.64
CA ALA A 48 19.17 33.38 -24.75
C ALA A 48 18.99 34.26 -26.01
N ARG A 49 18.24 33.81 -27.02
CA ARG A 49 17.95 34.59 -28.23
C ARG A 49 17.05 35.79 -27.95
N GLU A 50 17.55 37.01 -28.12
CA GLU A 50 16.75 38.24 -27.91
C GLU A 50 15.90 38.62 -29.13
N ASP A 51 16.13 37.98 -30.27
CA ASP A 51 15.49 38.22 -31.56
C ASP A 51 14.14 37.51 -31.74
N LEU A 52 13.75 36.66 -30.78
CA LEU A 52 12.50 35.89 -30.80
C LEU A 52 11.54 36.35 -29.70
N SER A 53 10.25 36.39 -30.01
CA SER A 53 9.21 36.62 -29.00
C SER A 53 9.11 35.44 -28.03
N MET A 54 8.57 35.68 -26.83
CA MET A 54 8.38 34.61 -25.84
C MET A 54 7.53 33.46 -26.37
N ALA A 55 6.51 33.74 -27.21
CA ALA A 55 5.69 32.72 -27.83
C ALA A 55 6.50 31.83 -28.79
N GLU A 56 7.31 32.44 -29.66
CA GLU A 56 8.17 31.71 -30.60
C GLU A 56 9.25 30.88 -29.89
N LYS A 57 9.76 31.37 -28.75
CA LYS A 57 10.67 30.60 -27.90
C LYS A 57 10.01 29.33 -27.33
N PHE A 58 8.78 29.44 -26.82
CA PHE A 58 8.05 28.28 -26.30
C PHE A 58 7.75 27.28 -27.41
N ASP A 59 7.35 27.75 -28.59
CA ASP A 59 7.09 26.89 -29.75
C ASP A 59 8.35 26.15 -30.23
N LEU A 60 9.50 26.83 -30.25
CA LEU A 60 10.78 26.19 -30.61
C LEU A 60 11.24 25.19 -29.55
N ILE A 61 11.04 25.47 -28.27
CA ILE A 61 11.35 24.53 -27.18
C ILE A 61 10.46 23.28 -27.29
N ALA A 62 9.17 23.45 -27.55
CA ALA A 62 8.24 22.33 -27.75
C ALA A 62 8.68 21.46 -28.95
N LYS A 63 9.04 22.08 -30.07
CA LYS A 63 9.55 21.36 -31.26
C LYS A 63 10.84 20.59 -30.98
N VAL A 64 11.74 21.14 -30.16
CA VAL A 64 12.96 20.44 -29.73
C VAL A 64 12.65 19.29 -28.76
N GLU A 65 11.64 19.43 -27.90
CA GLU A 65 11.16 18.36 -26.99
C GLU A 65 10.44 17.23 -27.74
N GLU A 66 9.72 17.56 -28.82
CA GLU A 66 9.16 16.60 -29.78
C GLU A 66 10.24 15.99 -30.70
N GLY A 67 11.50 16.42 -30.52
CA GLY A 67 12.69 15.95 -31.22
C GLY A 67 12.69 16.25 -32.72
N GLN A 68 12.18 17.42 -33.11
CA GLN A 68 12.45 17.99 -34.42
C GLN A 68 13.94 18.35 -34.55
N ASN A 69 14.48 18.24 -35.76
CA ASN A 69 15.90 18.48 -36.00
C ASN A 69 16.26 19.94 -35.70
N PRO A 70 17.24 20.21 -34.82
CA PRO A 70 17.63 21.58 -34.47
C PRO A 70 18.27 22.33 -35.64
N ILE A 71 18.78 21.62 -36.65
CA ILE A 71 19.33 22.17 -37.90
C ILE A 71 18.20 22.71 -38.78
N ASP A 72 17.14 21.94 -38.99
CA ASP A 72 15.97 22.35 -39.78
C ASP A 72 15.21 23.51 -39.11
N LEU A 73 15.29 23.61 -37.79
CA LEU A 73 14.74 24.71 -37.00
C LEU A 73 15.61 25.98 -37.01
N GLY A 74 16.78 25.96 -37.67
CA GLY A 74 17.71 27.08 -37.71
C GLY A 74 18.32 27.43 -36.35
N ILE A 75 18.35 26.48 -35.41
CA ILE A 75 18.93 26.64 -34.07
C ILE A 75 20.40 26.19 -34.04
N ALA A 76 20.74 25.19 -34.84
CA ALA A 76 22.10 24.65 -34.97
C ALA A 76 22.57 24.65 -36.43
N ALA A 77 23.87 24.81 -36.66
CA ALA A 77 24.46 24.68 -38.00
C ALA A 77 24.70 23.20 -38.33
N SER A 78 24.49 22.79 -39.59
CA SER A 78 24.92 21.46 -40.03
C SER A 78 26.45 21.41 -40.12
N SER A 79 27.07 20.34 -39.63
CA SER A 79 28.50 20.09 -39.81
C SER A 79 28.84 19.50 -41.18
N THR A 80 27.90 19.51 -42.13
CA THR A 80 28.07 18.97 -43.49
C THR A 80 28.77 19.98 -44.42
N ASP A 81 29.93 20.46 -43.99
CA ASP A 81 31.04 20.79 -44.90
C ASP A 81 32.11 19.67 -44.87
N ALA A 82 31.81 18.51 -44.27
CA ALA A 82 32.67 17.34 -44.36
C ALA A 82 31.89 16.02 -44.24
N ALA A 83 31.88 15.30 -45.36
CA ALA A 83 31.81 13.85 -45.50
C ALA A 83 30.49 13.15 -45.15
N GLU A 84 29.82 12.78 -46.25
CA GLU A 84 28.83 11.72 -46.38
C GLU A 84 29.39 10.33 -45.98
N GLU A 85 28.44 9.43 -45.74
CA GLU A 85 28.55 7.97 -45.83
C GLU A 85 29.49 7.24 -44.84
N ASN A 86 28.89 6.57 -43.85
CA ASN A 86 29.03 5.10 -43.84
C ASN A 86 27.90 4.43 -43.05
N ALA A 87 27.10 3.61 -43.74
CA ALA A 87 26.21 2.65 -43.15
C ALA A 87 26.98 1.34 -42.93
N GLN A 88 27.03 0.83 -41.69
CA GLN A 88 27.37 -0.58 -41.50
C GLN A 88 26.74 -1.20 -40.25
N ALA A 89 26.09 -2.32 -40.50
CA ALA A 89 25.38 -3.19 -39.56
C ALA A 89 26.30 -3.90 -38.56
N SER A 90 25.76 -4.30 -37.41
CA SER A 90 26.07 -5.62 -36.85
C SER A 90 25.06 -6.07 -35.76
N SER A 91 24.82 -7.36 -35.82
CA SER A 91 23.92 -8.23 -35.06
C SER A 91 24.31 -8.44 -33.59
N THR A 92 23.33 -8.73 -32.73
CA THR A 92 23.56 -9.39 -31.44
C THR A 92 22.70 -10.66 -31.27
N PRO A 93 23.23 -11.70 -30.58
CA PRO A 93 22.74 -13.07 -30.64
C PRO A 93 21.66 -13.38 -29.60
N ALA A 94 20.90 -14.44 -29.90
CA ALA A 94 19.95 -15.08 -29.00
C ALA A 94 20.63 -15.64 -27.74
N ALA A 95 20.05 -15.34 -26.58
CA ALA A 95 20.33 -16.04 -25.33
C ALA A 95 19.07 -16.78 -24.88
N ASN A 96 19.09 -18.10 -25.06
CA ASN A 96 18.16 -19.03 -24.44
C ASN A 96 18.37 -19.01 -22.93
N ALA A 97 17.37 -18.55 -22.18
CA ALA A 97 17.12 -18.98 -20.82
C ALA A 97 15.71 -19.55 -20.81
N ALA A 98 15.61 -20.88 -20.74
CA ALA A 98 14.37 -21.58 -20.48
C ALA A 98 13.92 -21.21 -19.06
N SER A 99 13.19 -20.10 -18.93
CA SER A 99 12.49 -19.74 -17.71
C SER A 99 11.27 -20.64 -17.62
N VAL A 100 11.24 -21.52 -16.62
CA VAL A 100 10.04 -22.24 -16.20
C VAL A 100 8.96 -21.19 -15.95
N SER A 101 8.01 -21.06 -16.86
CA SER A 101 6.89 -20.11 -16.81
C SER A 101 5.87 -20.60 -15.79
N ALA A 102 6.23 -20.51 -14.52
CA ALA A 102 5.33 -20.56 -13.38
C ALA A 102 4.68 -19.19 -13.18
N SER A 103 4.11 -18.63 -14.24
CA SER A 103 3.63 -17.26 -14.21
C SER A 103 2.12 -17.25 -14.02
N PHE A 104 1.67 -16.68 -12.92
CA PHE A 104 0.39 -15.97 -12.89
C PHE A 104 0.29 -15.14 -14.19
N HIS A 105 -0.89 -15.03 -14.80
CA HIS A 105 -1.14 -14.09 -15.90
C HIS A 105 -0.99 -12.65 -15.36
N SER A 106 0.25 -12.25 -15.13
CA SER A 106 0.65 -11.05 -14.44
C SER A 106 1.55 -10.26 -15.37
N ASN A 107 1.43 -8.94 -15.29
CA ASN A 107 2.31 -8.03 -16.00
C ASN A 107 3.77 -8.41 -15.69
N PRO A 108 4.67 -8.50 -16.69
CA PRO A 108 6.09 -8.83 -16.47
C PRO A 108 6.76 -7.95 -15.41
N ALA A 109 6.36 -6.69 -15.28
CA ALA A 109 6.84 -5.81 -14.22
C ALA A 109 6.41 -6.26 -12.82
N ALA A 110 5.15 -6.69 -12.67
CA ALA A 110 4.64 -7.23 -11.40
C ALA A 110 5.33 -8.55 -11.06
N ALA A 111 5.55 -9.43 -12.04
CA ALA A 111 6.29 -10.68 -11.84
C ALA A 111 7.74 -10.43 -11.39
N ALA A 112 8.42 -9.45 -12.00
CA ALA A 112 9.78 -9.07 -11.61
C ALA A 112 9.84 -8.48 -10.19
N ALA A 113 8.88 -7.62 -9.83
CA ALA A 113 8.78 -7.05 -8.49
C ALA A 113 8.50 -8.13 -7.43
N VAL A 114 7.58 -9.05 -7.71
CA VAL A 114 7.30 -10.20 -6.84
C VAL A 114 8.56 -11.02 -6.67
N ALA A 115 9.24 -11.40 -7.76
CA ALA A 115 10.46 -12.20 -7.70
C ALA A 115 11.55 -11.51 -6.86
N LEU A 116 11.74 -10.19 -6.99
CA LEU A 116 12.75 -9.45 -6.24
C LEU A 116 12.50 -9.51 -4.72
N VAL A 117 11.24 -9.35 -4.30
CA VAL A 117 10.87 -9.36 -2.88
C VAL A 117 10.81 -10.78 -2.32
N SER A 118 10.25 -11.72 -3.08
CA SER A 118 10.00 -13.10 -2.67
C SER A 118 11.25 -13.96 -2.68
N GLN A 119 12.30 -13.61 -3.43
CA GLN A 119 13.57 -14.35 -3.49
C GLN A 119 14.19 -14.65 -2.12
N SER A 120 13.97 -13.78 -1.14
CA SER A 120 14.48 -13.94 0.23
C SER A 120 13.60 -14.82 1.14
N SER A 121 12.42 -15.24 0.66
CA SER A 121 11.43 -15.96 1.46
C SER A 121 11.51 -17.47 1.28
N ASP A 122 11.26 -18.20 2.36
CA ASP A 122 11.17 -19.66 2.34
C ASP A 122 10.07 -20.16 1.39
N ALA A 123 8.97 -19.41 1.26
CA ALA A 123 7.87 -19.72 0.35
C ALA A 123 8.31 -19.78 -1.12
N TRP A 124 9.22 -18.89 -1.52
CA TRP A 124 9.73 -18.86 -2.89
C TRP A 124 10.64 -20.05 -3.19
N SER A 125 11.36 -20.58 -2.19
CA SER A 125 12.10 -21.83 -2.34
C SER A 125 11.18 -23.01 -2.67
N PHE A 126 9.96 -23.03 -2.13
CA PHE A 126 8.96 -24.05 -2.46
C PHE A 126 8.39 -23.91 -3.85
N VAL A 127 8.21 -22.68 -4.34
CA VAL A 127 7.84 -22.41 -5.74
C VAL A 127 8.96 -22.87 -6.68
N MET A 128 10.21 -22.51 -6.39
CA MET A 128 11.38 -22.90 -7.21
C MET A 128 11.62 -24.41 -7.22
N SER A 129 11.40 -25.09 -6.10
CA SER A 129 11.48 -26.55 -6.02
C SER A 129 10.28 -27.27 -6.69
N GLY A 130 9.30 -26.54 -7.21
CA GLY A 130 8.10 -27.10 -7.83
C GLY A 130 7.10 -27.73 -6.86
N LYS A 131 7.31 -27.58 -5.54
CA LYS A 131 6.39 -28.05 -4.50
C LYS A 131 5.12 -27.20 -4.42
N VAL A 132 5.22 -25.92 -4.76
CA VAL A 132 4.06 -25.03 -4.91
C VAL A 132 3.89 -24.71 -6.40
N LYS A 133 2.77 -25.16 -6.96
CA LYS A 133 2.41 -24.87 -8.36
C LYS A 133 1.53 -23.63 -8.41
N THR A 134 2.16 -22.48 -8.62
CA THR A 134 1.47 -21.18 -8.80
C THR A 134 0.56 -21.15 -10.04
N SER A 135 0.70 -22.13 -10.94
CA SER A 135 -0.15 -22.30 -12.11
C SER A 135 -1.46 -23.04 -11.83
N GLU A 136 -1.70 -23.52 -10.60
CA GLU A 136 -2.98 -24.17 -10.29
C GLU A 136 -4.15 -23.18 -10.40
N PRO A 137 -5.32 -23.65 -10.88
CA PRO A 137 -6.46 -22.77 -11.16
C PRO A 137 -6.95 -22.02 -9.92
N ILE A 138 -6.74 -22.58 -8.72
CA ILE A 138 -7.10 -21.92 -7.46
C ILE A 138 -6.33 -20.62 -7.23
N PHE A 139 -5.04 -20.59 -7.56
CA PHE A 139 -4.22 -19.39 -7.41
C PHE A 139 -4.63 -18.31 -8.41
N GLN A 140 -5.03 -18.71 -9.62
CA GLN A 140 -5.57 -17.78 -10.61
C GLN A 140 -6.92 -17.23 -10.17
N GLN A 141 -7.80 -18.09 -9.65
CA GLN A 141 -9.11 -17.67 -9.14
C GLN A 141 -8.97 -16.71 -7.95
N ALA A 142 -8.09 -17.02 -7.00
CA ALA A 142 -7.78 -16.15 -5.87
C ALA A 142 -7.22 -14.79 -6.33
N MET A 143 -6.29 -14.80 -7.30
CA MET A 143 -5.72 -13.58 -7.85
C MET A 143 -6.78 -12.74 -8.58
N ASN A 144 -7.66 -13.36 -9.37
CA ASN A 144 -8.75 -12.67 -10.06
C ASN A 144 -9.72 -12.03 -9.06
N LEU A 145 -10.10 -12.76 -8.00
CA LEU A 145 -10.94 -12.22 -6.94
C LEU A 145 -10.27 -11.01 -6.24
N GLY A 146 -8.95 -11.07 -6.04
CA GLY A 146 -8.17 -9.93 -5.54
C GLY A 146 -8.20 -8.74 -6.50
N MET A 147 -8.03 -8.98 -7.80
CA MET A 147 -8.12 -7.93 -8.82
C MET A 147 -9.51 -7.29 -8.86
N ASP A 148 -10.57 -8.09 -8.77
CA ASP A 148 -11.96 -7.60 -8.72
C ASP A 148 -12.19 -6.71 -7.50
N ALA A 149 -11.69 -7.11 -6.31
CA ALA A 149 -11.74 -6.29 -5.10
C ALA A 149 -10.99 -4.96 -5.26
N SER A 150 -9.81 -4.97 -5.89
CA SER A 150 -9.07 -3.74 -6.23
C SER A 150 -9.83 -2.85 -7.21
N HIS A 151 -10.47 -3.42 -8.23
CA HIS A 151 -11.30 -2.68 -9.17
C HIS A 151 -12.48 -2.00 -8.48
N HIS A 152 -13.15 -2.68 -7.55
CA HIS A 152 -14.22 -2.04 -6.76
C HIS A 152 -13.74 -0.80 -5.99
N ILE A 153 -12.57 -0.85 -5.33
CA ILE A 153 -12.00 0.33 -4.66
C ILE A 153 -11.67 1.43 -5.69
N HIS A 154 -11.16 1.04 -6.86
CA HIS A 154 -10.87 1.99 -7.94
C HIS A 154 -12.13 2.72 -8.41
N ASP A 155 -13.22 1.99 -8.64
CA ASP A 155 -14.47 2.53 -9.17
C ASP A 155 -15.13 3.45 -8.15
N ILE A 156 -15.12 3.07 -6.86
CA ILE A 156 -15.58 3.93 -5.76
C ILE A 156 -14.77 5.23 -5.70
N SER A 157 -13.44 5.15 -5.84
CA SER A 157 -12.60 6.36 -5.85
C SER A 157 -12.90 7.29 -7.03
N HIS A 158 -13.38 6.78 -8.16
CA HIS A 158 -13.84 7.58 -9.31
C HIS A 158 -15.28 8.11 -9.17
N GLY A 159 -15.90 7.85 -8.02
CA GLY A 159 -17.28 8.24 -7.72
C GLY A 159 -18.32 7.38 -8.45
N GLY A 160 -17.95 6.14 -8.80
CA GLY A 160 -18.91 5.06 -9.02
C GLY A 160 -19.49 4.67 -7.68
N ILE A 161 -20.74 5.03 -7.42
CA ILE A 161 -21.47 4.47 -6.27
C ILE A 161 -22.10 3.20 -6.82
N ASP A 162 -21.35 2.11 -6.81
CA ASP A 162 -21.96 0.80 -6.95
C ASP A 162 -22.96 0.61 -5.81
N GLU A 163 -24.02 -0.16 -6.08
CA GLU A 163 -25.02 -0.65 -5.11
C GLU A 163 -24.38 -1.57 -4.06
N THR A 164 -23.35 -1.07 -3.41
CA THR A 164 -22.56 -1.75 -2.40
C THR A 164 -23.26 -1.52 -1.07
N ASN A 165 -23.44 -2.59 -0.30
CA ASN A 165 -23.88 -2.53 1.09
C ASN A 165 -22.79 -1.95 2.03
N LEU A 166 -21.88 -1.13 1.48
CA LEU A 166 -20.84 -0.43 2.22
C LEU A 166 -21.48 0.68 3.05
N THR A 167 -21.04 0.82 4.29
CA THR A 167 -21.59 1.86 5.17
C THR A 167 -21.08 3.25 4.74
N ASN A 168 -21.76 4.31 5.20
CA ASN A 168 -21.30 5.68 4.93
C ASN A 168 -19.91 5.95 5.51
N GLU A 169 -19.50 5.20 6.54
CA GLU A 169 -18.17 5.31 7.14
C GLU A 169 -17.09 4.67 6.26
N ASP A 170 -17.38 3.50 5.67
CA ASP A 170 -16.45 2.81 4.76
C ASP A 170 -16.17 3.65 3.51
N LEU A 171 -17.21 4.29 2.95
CA LEU A 171 -17.08 5.17 1.79
C LEU A 171 -16.28 6.45 2.09
N ARG A 172 -16.22 6.90 3.36
CA ARG A 172 -15.39 8.06 3.75
C ARG A 172 -13.91 7.72 3.83
N ALA A 173 -13.56 6.45 4.04
CA ALA A 173 -12.19 6.00 4.10
C ALA A 173 -11.52 5.95 2.72
N ILE A 174 -12.31 5.90 1.64
CA ILE A 174 -11.81 5.85 0.26
C ILE A 174 -11.73 7.28 -0.31
N PRO A 175 -10.53 7.79 -0.63
CA PRO A 175 -10.41 9.10 -1.25
C PRO A 175 -11.11 9.18 -2.61
N VAL A 176 -11.88 10.24 -2.83
CA VAL A 176 -12.54 10.51 -4.12
C VAL A 176 -11.60 11.29 -5.03
N LEU A 177 -11.20 10.66 -6.14
CA LEU A 177 -10.30 11.21 -7.16
C LEU A 177 -11.04 11.89 -8.31
N LYS A 178 -12.38 11.97 -8.24
CA LYS A 178 -13.20 12.56 -9.31
C LYS A 178 -12.98 14.07 -9.47
N PRO A 179 -12.66 14.57 -10.67
CA PRO A 179 -12.60 16.00 -10.92
C PRO A 179 -14.01 16.64 -10.83
N PRO A 180 -14.15 17.84 -10.23
CA PRO A 180 -15.42 18.57 -10.19
C PRO A 180 -15.93 18.93 -11.60
N LYS A 181 -17.25 18.84 -11.82
CA LYS A 181 -17.89 19.18 -13.11
C LYS A 181 -17.80 20.66 -13.50
N ARG A 182 -17.42 21.56 -12.60
CA ARG A 182 -17.27 23.01 -12.88
C ARG A 182 -15.82 23.43 -12.67
N SER A 183 -15.25 24.05 -13.70
CA SER A 183 -13.86 24.51 -13.77
C SER A 183 -13.62 25.89 -13.13
N PHE A 184 -14.63 26.48 -12.49
CA PHE A 184 -14.59 27.81 -11.89
C PHE A 184 -15.03 27.80 -10.43
N CYS A 185 -14.28 28.49 -9.56
CA CYS A 185 -14.74 28.80 -8.21
C CYS A 185 -15.92 29.79 -8.26
N PRO A 186 -17.12 29.44 -7.77
CA PRO A 186 -18.27 30.35 -7.78
C PRO A 186 -18.09 31.58 -6.87
N LYS A 187 -17.15 31.54 -5.91
CA LYS A 187 -16.91 32.64 -4.96
C LYS A 187 -15.87 33.66 -5.41
N CYS A 188 -14.90 33.28 -6.25
CA CYS A 188 -13.81 34.19 -6.63
C CYS A 188 -13.45 34.18 -8.12
N GLY A 189 -14.10 33.36 -8.95
CA GLY A 189 -13.83 33.30 -10.39
C GLY A 189 -12.42 32.86 -10.74
N SER A 190 -11.66 32.31 -9.79
CA SER A 190 -10.26 31.94 -9.99
C SER A 190 -10.12 30.84 -11.04
N ASP A 191 -9.12 31.05 -11.89
CA ASP A 191 -8.89 30.37 -13.15
C ASP A 191 -8.58 28.87 -12.99
N ILE A 192 -8.89 28.14 -14.07
CA ILE A 192 -8.81 26.69 -14.27
C ILE A 192 -7.46 26.12 -13.82
N LEU A 193 -6.38 26.90 -13.96
CA LEU A 193 -5.00 26.50 -13.60
C LEU A 193 -4.74 26.39 -12.09
N SER A 194 -5.36 27.26 -11.27
CA SER A 194 -5.20 27.18 -9.81
C SER A 194 -5.97 25.99 -9.23
N HIS A 195 -7.14 25.69 -9.83
CA HIS A 195 -7.94 24.53 -9.48
C HIS A 195 -7.33 23.23 -9.98
N SER A 196 -6.80 23.19 -11.21
CA SER A 196 -6.11 22.00 -11.71
C SER A 196 -4.89 21.66 -10.87
N ASN A 197 -4.09 22.64 -10.45
CA ASN A 197 -2.95 22.41 -9.55
C ASN A 197 -3.38 21.86 -8.17
N LEU A 198 -4.49 22.36 -7.60
CA LEU A 198 -5.06 21.79 -6.38
C LEU A 198 -5.56 20.36 -6.58
N GLN A 199 -6.13 20.04 -7.74
CA GLN A 199 -6.55 18.67 -8.06
C GLN A 199 -5.36 17.74 -8.29
N TRP A 200 -4.33 18.19 -9.00
CA TRP A 200 -3.07 17.45 -9.15
C TRP A 200 -2.42 17.21 -7.80
N LYS A 201 -2.48 18.18 -6.89
CA LYS A 201 -2.02 18.00 -5.52
C LYS A 201 -2.85 16.97 -4.77
N LYS A 202 -4.18 17.05 -4.81
CA LYS A 202 -5.07 16.04 -4.18
C LYS A 202 -4.83 14.65 -4.77
N TRP A 203 -4.71 14.55 -6.08
CA TRP A 203 -4.44 13.30 -6.77
C TRP A 203 -3.07 12.76 -6.37
N LYS A 204 -2.04 13.59 -6.33
CA LYS A 204 -0.71 13.21 -5.86
C LYS A 204 -0.72 12.75 -4.40
N ASP A 205 -1.42 13.47 -3.53
CA ASP A 205 -1.45 13.20 -2.10
C ASP A 205 -2.27 11.95 -1.77
N HIS A 206 -3.41 11.73 -2.46
CA HIS A 206 -4.34 10.64 -2.16
C HIS A 206 -4.25 9.42 -3.10
N SER A 207 -3.58 9.51 -4.25
CA SER A 207 -3.41 8.35 -5.15
C SER A 207 -2.62 7.24 -4.49
N ALA A 208 -1.61 7.57 -3.67
CA ALA A 208 -0.85 6.59 -2.91
C ALA A 208 -1.76 5.84 -1.91
N GLU A 209 -2.66 6.54 -1.24
CA GLU A 209 -3.63 5.95 -0.30
C GLU A 209 -4.60 5.01 -1.02
N VAL A 210 -5.14 5.43 -2.18
CA VAL A 210 -6.03 4.59 -3.00
C VAL A 210 -5.31 3.33 -3.48
N VAL A 211 -4.08 3.46 -3.99
CA VAL A 211 -3.29 2.30 -4.46
C VAL A 211 -2.97 1.36 -3.29
N GLN A 212 -2.69 1.89 -2.11
CA GLN A 212 -2.47 1.08 -0.91
C GLN A 212 -3.75 0.32 -0.51
N LEU A 213 -4.90 0.98 -0.50
CA LEU A 213 -6.19 0.34 -0.21
C LEU A 213 -6.55 -0.72 -1.25
N GLN A 214 -6.29 -0.45 -2.53
CA GLN A 214 -6.46 -1.41 -3.62
C GLN A 214 -5.59 -2.66 -3.42
N ALA A 215 -4.30 -2.46 -3.11
CA ALA A 215 -3.38 -3.56 -2.87
C ALA A 215 -3.79 -4.38 -1.63
N GLN A 216 -4.21 -3.71 -0.55
CA GLN A 216 -4.67 -4.37 0.66
C GLN A 216 -5.93 -5.20 0.40
N ALA A 217 -6.96 -4.60 -0.22
CA ALA A 217 -8.21 -5.30 -0.56
C ALA A 217 -7.96 -6.50 -1.48
N ALA A 218 -7.08 -6.34 -2.48
CA ALA A 218 -6.70 -7.43 -3.38
C ALA A 218 -6.03 -8.59 -2.64
N MET A 219 -5.06 -8.28 -1.77
CA MET A 219 -4.37 -9.30 -0.99
C MET A 219 -5.31 -10.00 -0.02
N GLU A 220 -6.17 -9.27 0.69
CA GLU A 220 -7.13 -9.85 1.64
C GLU A 220 -8.11 -10.80 0.94
N ALA A 221 -8.71 -10.37 -0.17
CA ALA A 221 -9.63 -11.22 -0.94
C ALA A 221 -8.95 -12.48 -1.49
N ALA A 222 -7.74 -12.36 -2.05
CA ALA A 222 -6.97 -13.49 -2.55
C ALA A 222 -6.60 -14.47 -1.42
N LEU A 223 -6.14 -13.95 -0.27
CA LEU A 223 -5.75 -14.75 0.88
C LEU A 223 -6.94 -15.49 1.50
N VAL A 224 -8.11 -14.84 1.59
CA VAL A 224 -9.33 -15.48 2.09
C VAL A 224 -9.75 -16.64 1.19
N GLN A 225 -9.70 -16.46 -0.14
CA GLN A 225 -10.03 -17.53 -1.09
C GLN A 225 -9.05 -18.70 -1.00
N MET A 226 -7.74 -18.42 -0.87
CA MET A 226 -6.74 -19.46 -0.67
C MET A 226 -6.92 -20.19 0.66
N ALA A 227 -7.18 -19.44 1.74
CA ALA A 227 -7.41 -20.01 3.06
C ALA A 227 -8.64 -20.92 3.05
N ALA A 228 -9.74 -20.50 2.44
CA ALA A 228 -10.96 -21.31 2.30
C ALA A 228 -10.66 -22.64 1.58
N HIS A 229 -9.93 -22.60 0.47
CA HIS A 229 -9.54 -23.80 -0.26
C HIS A 229 -8.73 -24.78 0.61
N TYR A 230 -7.71 -24.28 1.34
CA TYR A 230 -6.90 -25.15 2.19
C TYR A 230 -7.66 -25.68 3.40
N VAL A 231 -8.58 -24.90 3.98
CA VAL A 231 -9.46 -25.38 5.05
C VAL A 231 -10.33 -26.52 4.53
N SER A 232 -10.99 -26.34 3.38
CA SER A 232 -11.80 -27.41 2.78
C SER A 232 -10.97 -28.66 2.43
N ALA A 233 -9.73 -28.49 1.96
CA ALA A 233 -8.84 -29.62 1.70
C ALA A 233 -8.45 -30.36 2.98
N ILE A 234 -8.20 -29.65 4.08
CA ILE A 234 -7.92 -30.24 5.39
C ILE A 234 -9.13 -31.02 5.91
N GLU A 235 -10.33 -30.44 5.83
CA GLU A 235 -11.57 -31.11 6.24
C GLU A 235 -11.79 -32.42 5.45
N GLN A 236 -11.57 -32.40 4.13
CA GLN A 236 -11.62 -33.61 3.30
C GLN A 236 -10.57 -34.65 3.70
N LEU A 237 -9.36 -34.22 4.04
CA LEU A 237 -8.30 -35.11 4.54
C LEU A 237 -8.66 -35.71 5.91
N GLU A 238 -9.34 -34.97 6.77
CA GLU A 238 -9.82 -35.50 8.05
C GLU A 238 -10.92 -36.55 7.87
N VAL A 239 -11.87 -36.30 6.95
CA VAL A 239 -12.92 -37.28 6.60
C VAL A 239 -12.31 -38.55 6.04
N THR A 240 -11.40 -38.44 5.06
CA THR A 240 -10.73 -39.61 4.47
C THR A 240 -9.87 -40.36 5.49
N ASN A 241 -9.19 -39.67 6.40
CA ASN A 241 -8.46 -40.34 7.50
C ASN A 241 -9.41 -41.10 8.44
N LYS A 242 -10.58 -40.53 8.77
CA LYS A 242 -11.59 -41.23 9.58
C LYS A 242 -12.11 -42.47 8.86
N GLU A 243 -12.46 -42.36 7.57
CA GLU A 243 -12.88 -43.51 6.75
C GLU A 243 -11.79 -44.58 6.64
N LEU A 244 -10.53 -44.19 6.47
CA LEU A 244 -9.40 -45.12 6.43
C LEU A 244 -9.18 -45.80 7.78
N ASN A 245 -9.33 -45.08 8.89
CA ASN A 245 -9.26 -45.65 10.23
C ASN A 245 -10.41 -46.62 10.51
N GLU A 246 -11.62 -46.32 10.06
CA GLU A 246 -12.76 -47.24 10.13
C GLU A 246 -12.54 -48.48 9.26
N LYS A 247 -12.01 -48.31 8.04
CA LYS A 247 -11.62 -49.43 7.18
C LYS A 247 -10.56 -50.28 7.86
N LEU A 248 -9.51 -49.68 8.45
CA LEU A 248 -8.47 -50.36 9.22
C LEU A 248 -9.03 -51.09 10.44
N ALA A 249 -9.99 -50.51 11.15
CA ALA A 249 -10.65 -51.16 12.29
C ALA A 249 -11.52 -52.35 11.86
N ASN A 250 -12.11 -52.27 10.67
CA ASN A 250 -12.89 -53.35 10.05
C ASN A 250 -12.04 -54.37 9.28
N VAL A 251 -10.71 -54.18 9.22
CA VAL A 251 -9.80 -55.21 8.70
C VAL A 251 -9.71 -56.35 9.70
N ASP A 252 -10.25 -57.51 9.33
CA ASP A 252 -10.19 -58.70 10.15
C ASP A 252 -8.78 -59.31 10.15
N THR A 253 -7.98 -58.87 11.13
CA THR A 253 -6.59 -59.34 11.34
C THR A 253 -6.50 -60.86 11.46
N THR A 254 -7.57 -61.55 11.85
CA THR A 254 -7.60 -63.00 12.00
C THR A 254 -7.71 -63.71 10.65
N GLU A 255 -8.45 -63.17 9.68
CA GLU A 255 -8.51 -63.70 8.32
C GLU A 255 -7.22 -63.43 7.55
N ILE A 256 -6.62 -62.26 7.76
CA ILE A 256 -5.32 -61.92 7.18
C ILE A 256 -4.23 -62.83 7.76
N ALA A 257 -4.21 -63.05 9.08
CA ALA A 257 -3.30 -63.99 9.71
C ALA A 257 -3.46 -65.40 9.15
N LYS A 258 -4.70 -65.89 8.98
CA LYS A 258 -4.96 -67.22 8.38
C LYS A 258 -4.49 -67.35 6.93
N LYS A 259 -4.53 -66.26 6.14
CA LYS A 259 -4.05 -66.25 4.74
C LYS A 259 -2.52 -66.15 4.65
N ILE A 260 -1.90 -65.40 5.56
CA ILE A 260 -0.45 -65.15 5.55
C ILE A 260 0.32 -66.26 6.29
N GLU A 261 -0.27 -66.88 7.30
CA GLU A 261 0.35 -67.97 8.07
C GLU A 261 0.86 -69.14 7.23
N PRO A 262 0.14 -69.67 6.20
CA PRO A 262 0.70 -70.71 5.34
C PRO A 262 1.89 -70.22 4.51
N GLU A 263 1.86 -69.00 3.98
CA GLU A 263 2.99 -68.44 3.22
C GLU A 263 4.21 -68.17 4.10
N ILE A 264 4.00 -67.70 5.33
CA ILE A 264 5.07 -67.53 6.31
C ILE A 264 5.63 -68.89 6.73
N ARG A 265 4.80 -69.90 6.95
CA ARG A 265 5.25 -71.25 7.30
C ARG A 265 6.06 -71.89 6.17
N GLU A 266 5.68 -71.69 4.91
CA GLU A 266 6.45 -72.15 3.75
C GLU A 266 7.77 -71.40 3.62
N LYS A 267 7.79 -70.07 3.75
CA LYS A 267 9.05 -69.29 3.76
C LYS A 267 9.96 -69.66 4.92
N ILE A 268 9.41 -69.86 6.12
CA ILE A 268 10.18 -70.34 7.27
C ILE A 268 10.70 -71.75 7.01
N ARG A 269 9.93 -72.66 6.39
CA ARG A 269 10.44 -73.98 6.00
C ARG A 269 11.57 -73.87 4.99
N GLU A 270 11.44 -73.04 3.96
CA GLU A 270 12.49 -72.83 2.98
C GLU A 270 13.76 -72.22 3.60
N GLU A 271 13.62 -71.23 4.48
CA GLU A 271 14.77 -70.65 5.20
C GLU A 271 15.34 -71.62 6.23
N LEU A 272 14.52 -72.39 6.94
CA LEU A 272 14.98 -73.39 7.88
C LEU A 272 15.64 -74.58 7.17
N GLU A 273 15.22 -74.93 5.96
CA GLU A 273 15.89 -75.91 5.11
C GLU A 273 17.21 -75.37 4.54
N LYS A 274 17.27 -74.09 4.17
CA LYS A 274 18.52 -73.42 3.79
C LYS A 274 19.47 -73.33 4.99
N GLU A 275 18.96 -73.06 6.18
CA GLU A 275 19.72 -73.09 7.43
C GLU A 275 20.13 -74.51 7.82
N TYR A 276 19.29 -75.54 7.66
CA TYR A 276 19.67 -76.93 7.96
C TYR A 276 20.71 -77.47 6.98
N LYS A 277 20.62 -77.08 5.70
CA LYS A 277 21.62 -77.39 4.68
C LYS A 277 22.92 -76.61 4.88
N SER A 278 22.91 -75.49 5.60
CA SER A 278 24.11 -74.71 5.93
C SER A 278 24.66 -74.95 7.34
N LYS A 279 23.85 -75.41 8.31
CA LYS A 279 24.25 -75.77 9.69
C LYS A 279 24.73 -77.21 9.86
N SER A 280 24.69 -78.05 8.82
CA SER A 280 25.47 -79.29 8.80
C SER A 280 26.99 -79.04 8.73
N VAL A 281 27.42 -77.78 8.64
CA VAL A 281 28.83 -77.38 8.77
C VAL A 281 28.92 -76.09 9.60
N ALA A 282 28.86 -76.19 10.93
CA ALA A 282 29.61 -75.34 11.87
C ALA A 282 29.13 -75.56 13.32
N THR A 283 29.74 -76.52 14.01
CA THR A 283 29.96 -76.43 15.46
C THR A 283 31.16 -75.54 15.72
N ALA A 284 31.00 -74.44 16.47
CA ALA A 284 31.88 -74.06 17.59
C ALA A 284 31.48 -72.71 18.22
N GLU A 285 31.37 -72.75 19.54
CA GLU A 285 31.74 -71.71 20.52
C GLU A 285 30.88 -70.44 20.70
N ALA A 286 30.18 -70.43 21.85
CA ALA A 286 29.86 -69.28 22.70
C ALA A 286 31.17 -68.64 23.25
N PRO A 287 31.22 -67.50 24.02
CA PRO A 287 30.14 -66.95 24.85
C PRO A 287 30.15 -65.41 25.13
N SER A 288 29.20 -65.01 26.01
CA SER A 288 29.28 -63.87 26.97
C SER A 288 29.03 -62.46 26.40
N ALA A 289 28.52 -61.46 27.11
CA ALA A 289 28.17 -61.25 28.50
C ALA A 289 27.39 -59.92 28.66
N LYS A 290 26.48 -59.90 29.64
CA LYS A 290 26.23 -58.85 30.68
C LYS A 290 25.73 -57.45 30.26
N THR A 291 24.53 -57.04 30.74
CA THR A 291 24.25 -56.17 31.94
C THR A 291 24.72 -54.71 31.72
N ALA A 292 23.95 -53.63 31.91
CA ALA A 292 23.14 -53.28 33.06
C ALA A 292 22.21 -52.08 32.79
N VAL A 293 21.10 -52.05 33.53
CA VAL A 293 20.17 -50.92 33.70
C VAL A 293 20.49 -50.23 35.03
N SER A 294 20.48 -48.89 35.07
CA SER A 294 20.29 -48.08 36.30
C SER A 294 19.83 -46.65 35.91
N ARG A 295 18.56 -46.25 36.07
CA ARG A 295 17.84 -45.71 37.25
C ARG A 295 18.30 -44.34 37.82
N THR A 296 17.44 -43.33 37.55
CA THR A 296 16.79 -42.34 38.46
C THR A 296 17.56 -41.32 39.31
N SER A 297 17.13 -40.05 39.20
CA SER A 297 16.78 -39.09 40.29
C SER A 297 16.21 -37.78 39.66
N LYS A 298 14.96 -37.33 39.90
CA LYS A 298 14.44 -36.46 41.00
C LYS A 298 15.38 -35.27 41.31
N GLN A 299 15.00 -33.98 41.42
CA GLN A 299 13.74 -33.31 41.81
C GLN A 299 13.85 -31.77 41.59
N LYS A 300 12.70 -31.12 41.33
CA LYS A 300 12.21 -29.69 41.45
C LYS A 300 12.82 -28.76 42.55
N PRO A 301 12.38 -27.47 42.77
CA PRO A 301 11.45 -26.53 42.06
C PRO A 301 11.74 -24.98 42.09
N ALA A 302 10.94 -24.24 41.29
CA ALA A 302 10.21 -22.96 41.52
C ALA A 302 10.87 -21.64 42.01
N THR A 303 10.43 -20.52 41.39
CA THR A 303 9.71 -19.41 42.07
C THR A 303 8.95 -18.51 41.07
N LYS A 304 7.96 -17.77 41.61
CA LYS A 304 6.73 -17.25 41.00
C LYS A 304 6.76 -15.73 40.68
N PRO A 305 5.73 -15.21 39.99
CA PRO A 305 5.68 -13.86 39.38
C PRO A 305 5.11 -12.79 40.32
N LYS A 306 5.24 -11.51 39.93
CA LYS A 306 4.62 -10.36 40.59
C LYS A 306 3.68 -9.62 39.62
N LYS A 307 2.39 -9.55 39.99
CA LYS A 307 1.43 -8.54 39.52
C LYS A 307 1.43 -7.36 40.50
N LYS A 308 1.10 -6.17 40.02
CA LYS A 308 0.47 -5.09 40.81
C LYS A 308 -0.74 -4.52 40.03
N PRO A 309 -1.70 -3.90 40.73
CA PRO A 309 -3.08 -3.72 40.28
C PRO A 309 -3.40 -2.32 39.72
N GLY A 310 -4.44 -2.26 38.89
CA GLY A 310 -5.60 -1.37 39.03
C GLY A 310 -5.44 0.15 38.89
N GLY A 311 -6.10 0.71 37.88
CA GLY A 311 -6.36 2.15 37.77
C GLY A 311 -7.03 2.54 36.44
N ALA A 312 -8.28 2.13 36.23
CA ALA A 312 -9.14 2.71 35.21
C ALA A 312 -9.78 3.99 35.79
N ALA A 313 -9.48 5.15 35.20
CA ALA A 313 -10.18 6.40 35.46
C ALA A 313 -10.08 7.33 34.22
N GLY A 314 -11.23 7.56 33.58
CA GLY A 314 -11.57 8.75 32.78
C GLY A 314 -10.58 9.27 31.74
N LEU A 315 -10.65 8.74 30.50
CA LEU A 315 -10.39 9.57 29.33
C LEU A 315 -11.58 10.55 29.19
N PHE A 316 -11.31 11.84 28.95
CA PHE A 316 -12.27 12.95 28.78
C PHE A 316 -12.72 13.66 30.08
N GLY A 317 -12.03 14.75 30.42
CA GLY A 317 -12.45 15.71 31.44
C GLY A 317 -11.28 16.30 32.23
N GLY A 318 -10.47 17.15 31.61
CA GLY A 318 -9.51 17.98 32.35
C GLY A 318 -10.22 18.93 33.33
N PRO A 319 -9.55 19.40 34.39
CA PRO A 319 -10.16 20.28 35.39
C PRO A 319 -10.71 21.56 34.74
N LYS A 320 -11.97 21.93 35.07
CA LYS A 320 -12.59 23.20 34.63
C LYS A 320 -11.78 24.37 35.20
N ILE A 321 -11.11 25.12 34.33
CA ILE A 321 -10.44 26.38 34.67
C ILE A 321 -11.56 27.41 34.93
N THR A 322 -11.59 28.00 36.13
CA THR A 322 -12.57 29.05 36.48
C THR A 322 -11.84 30.38 36.66
N LYS A 323 -12.37 31.43 36.05
CA LYS A 323 -11.92 32.82 36.20
C LYS A 323 -13.12 33.66 36.62
N LYS A 324 -12.90 34.72 37.38
CA LYS A 324 -13.95 35.63 37.84
C LYS A 324 -13.62 37.05 37.44
N TYR A 325 -14.61 37.78 36.96
CA TYR A 325 -14.49 39.19 36.62
C TYR A 325 -14.95 40.08 37.77
N GLU A 326 -14.12 41.05 38.19
CA GLU A 326 -14.40 41.97 39.31
C GLU A 326 -14.50 43.45 38.86
N GLY A 327 -14.60 43.72 37.55
CA GLY A 327 -14.66 45.07 36.98
C GLY A 327 -16.06 45.54 36.59
N ASP A 328 -16.12 46.68 35.89
CA ASP A 328 -17.38 47.24 35.39
C ASP A 328 -18.03 46.30 34.35
N PRO A 329 -19.36 46.08 34.38
CA PRO A 329 -20.05 45.16 33.46
C PRO A 329 -19.80 45.44 31.97
N LYS A 330 -19.50 46.70 31.63
CA LYS A 330 -19.21 47.14 30.26
C LYS A 330 -17.88 46.63 29.72
N ASP A 331 -16.89 46.39 30.59
CA ASP A 331 -15.57 45.92 30.17
C ASP A 331 -15.46 44.38 30.26
N LYS A 332 -16.50 43.70 30.76
CA LYS A 332 -16.59 42.23 30.83
C LYS A 332 -16.38 41.56 29.46
N PRO A 333 -16.93 42.04 28.33
CA PRO A 333 -16.70 41.43 27.01
C PRO A 333 -15.24 41.47 26.58
N ASP A 334 -14.57 42.61 26.78
CA ASP A 334 -13.18 42.81 26.38
C ASP A 334 -12.20 42.08 27.31
N TRP A 335 -12.51 42.04 28.61
CA TRP A 335 -11.81 41.19 29.55
C TRP A 335 -11.98 39.70 29.20
N PHE A 336 -13.19 39.23 28.90
CA PHE A 336 -13.43 37.82 28.60
C PHE A 336 -12.67 37.36 27.35
N LEU A 337 -12.66 38.20 26.30
CA LEU A 337 -11.95 37.93 25.05
C LEU A 337 -10.43 37.92 25.18
N SER A 338 -9.88 38.58 26.21
CA SER A 338 -8.44 38.63 26.47
C SER A 338 -7.99 37.59 27.49
N GLU A 339 -8.73 37.43 28.58
CA GLU A 339 -8.30 36.71 29.77
C GLU A 339 -9.04 35.40 30.03
N ALA A 340 -10.20 35.13 29.43
CA ALA A 340 -11.06 34.00 29.84
C ALA A 340 -11.47 33.01 28.74
N LEU A 341 -10.96 33.14 27.52
CA LEU A 341 -11.28 32.20 26.42
C LEU A 341 -10.80 30.75 26.65
N ASP A 342 -9.88 30.54 27.59
CA ASP A 342 -9.41 29.23 28.03
C ASP A 342 -10.36 28.53 29.02
N THR A 343 -11.37 29.24 29.54
CA THR A 343 -12.43 28.67 30.39
C THR A 343 -13.53 27.97 29.59
N ILE A 344 -13.58 28.20 28.27
CA ILE A 344 -14.58 27.61 27.38
C ILE A 344 -14.34 26.11 27.23
N TYR A 345 -15.39 25.32 27.52
CA TYR A 345 -15.34 23.87 27.41
C TYR A 345 -15.28 23.41 25.94
N ASP A 346 -14.21 22.68 25.57
CA ASP A 346 -14.07 22.00 24.27
C ASP A 346 -14.37 20.49 24.42
N PRO A 347 -15.58 20.02 24.09
CA PRO A 347 -15.94 18.59 24.17
C PRO A 347 -15.17 17.70 23.18
N HIS A 348 -14.50 18.28 22.17
CA HIS A 348 -13.74 17.55 21.15
C HIS A 348 -12.24 17.49 21.43
N GLY A 349 -11.79 17.95 22.61
CA GLY A 349 -10.49 17.58 23.18
C GLY A 349 -9.27 18.07 22.39
N THR A 350 -9.37 19.16 21.62
CA THR A 350 -8.20 19.69 20.91
C THR A 350 -7.19 20.35 21.84
N GLY A 351 -7.58 20.62 23.09
CA GLY A 351 -6.74 21.17 24.16
C GLY A 351 -6.24 22.59 23.89
N LYS A 352 -6.74 23.24 22.82
CA LYS A 352 -6.35 24.58 22.41
C LYS A 352 -7.46 25.56 22.79
N ALA A 353 -7.10 26.57 23.59
CA ALA A 353 -8.01 27.67 23.89
C ALA A 353 -8.52 28.35 22.61
N LEU A 354 -9.80 28.68 22.58
CA LEU A 354 -10.38 29.44 21.48
C LEU A 354 -9.73 30.82 21.40
N LYS A 355 -9.59 31.36 20.18
CA LYS A 355 -9.09 32.72 19.95
C LYS A 355 -10.26 33.62 19.58
N ALA A 356 -10.20 34.89 19.99
CA ALA A 356 -11.25 35.87 19.68
C ALA A 356 -11.60 35.97 18.18
N LYS A 357 -10.58 35.82 17.31
CA LYS A 357 -10.75 35.87 15.85
C LYS A 357 -11.14 34.53 15.20
N THR A 358 -11.32 33.46 15.97
CA THR A 358 -11.76 32.16 15.45
C THR A 358 -13.15 32.29 14.86
N ILE A 359 -13.32 31.78 13.64
CA ILE A 359 -14.60 31.78 12.92
C ILE A 359 -15.39 30.55 13.36
N LEU A 360 -16.57 30.77 13.93
CA LEU A 360 -17.50 29.75 14.41
C LEU A 360 -18.41 29.23 13.30
N ALA A 361 -18.87 30.13 12.43
CA ALA A 361 -19.76 29.81 11.31
C ALA A 361 -19.47 30.71 10.10
N ARG A 362 -19.69 30.17 8.90
CA ARG A 362 -19.48 30.88 7.62
C ARG A 362 -20.71 30.76 6.74
N SER A 363 -21.18 31.88 6.20
CA SER A 363 -22.21 31.91 5.16
C SER A 363 -21.71 32.66 3.91
N SER A 364 -22.58 32.81 2.91
CA SER A 364 -22.37 33.71 1.77
C SER A 364 -22.41 35.18 2.15
N GLU A 365 -23.05 35.51 3.28
CA GLU A 365 -23.32 36.88 3.72
C GLU A 365 -22.32 37.37 4.78
N GLY A 366 -21.58 36.46 5.42
CA GLY A 366 -20.56 36.84 6.40
C GLY A 366 -19.98 35.66 7.18
N ASN A 367 -19.04 35.98 8.07
CA ASN A 367 -18.48 35.03 9.02
C ASN A 367 -18.84 35.48 10.44
N VAL A 368 -19.27 34.54 11.29
CA VAL A 368 -19.46 34.77 12.73
C VAL A 368 -18.19 34.35 13.44
N ARG A 369 -17.60 35.26 14.24
CA ARG A 369 -16.42 34.97 15.07
C ARG A 369 -16.77 34.90 16.56
N VAL A 370 -15.87 34.32 17.35
CA VAL A 370 -16.00 34.24 18.82
C VAL A 370 -16.24 35.63 19.43
N GLN A 371 -15.47 36.64 19.01
CA GLN A 371 -15.65 38.03 19.47
C GLN A 371 -17.03 38.62 19.15
N ASP A 372 -17.61 38.22 18.01
CA ASP A 372 -18.90 38.76 17.56
C ASP A 372 -20.00 38.19 18.45
N VAL A 373 -19.93 36.89 18.79
CA VAL A 373 -20.85 36.24 19.73
C VAL A 373 -20.77 36.87 21.12
N VAL A 374 -19.57 37.06 21.69
CA VAL A 374 -19.42 37.60 23.05
C VAL A 374 -19.95 39.03 23.15
N ARG A 375 -19.66 39.88 22.15
CA ARG A 375 -20.08 41.29 22.16
C ARG A 375 -21.58 41.43 21.93
N ILE A 376 -22.13 40.72 20.94
CA ILE A 376 -23.58 40.74 20.66
C ILE A 376 -24.35 40.18 21.85
N TYR A 377 -23.90 39.07 22.44
CA TYR A 377 -24.55 38.50 23.62
C TYR A 377 -24.53 39.46 24.82
N ALA A 378 -23.42 40.16 25.05
CA ALA A 378 -23.33 41.12 26.15
C ALA A 378 -24.24 42.35 25.99
N GLU A 379 -24.56 42.74 24.75
CA GLU A 379 -25.39 43.90 24.45
C GLU A 379 -26.87 43.54 24.31
N GLU A 380 -27.18 42.42 23.65
CA GLU A 380 -28.52 42.07 23.16
C GLU A 380 -29.03 40.71 23.70
N GLY A 381 -28.22 39.95 24.45
CA GLY A 381 -28.58 38.62 24.95
C GLY A 381 -28.66 37.54 23.86
N GLU A 382 -29.31 36.41 24.16
CA GLU A 382 -29.43 35.29 23.20
C GLU A 382 -30.21 35.66 21.94
N ASP A 383 -31.20 36.55 22.07
CA ASP A 383 -32.09 36.97 20.98
C ASP A 383 -31.37 37.84 19.92
N GLY A 384 -30.26 38.50 20.28
CA GLY A 384 -29.44 39.26 19.33
C GLY A 384 -28.50 38.39 18.49
N LEU A 385 -28.29 37.13 18.86
CA LEU A 385 -27.40 36.23 18.13
C LEU A 385 -28.07 35.71 16.85
N SER A 386 -27.41 35.93 15.71
CA SER A 386 -27.88 35.40 14.43
C SER A 386 -28.07 33.88 14.45
N ASP A 387 -29.04 33.36 13.69
CA ASP A 387 -29.24 31.91 13.48
C ASP A 387 -27.96 31.20 13.02
N LEU A 388 -27.11 31.92 12.26
CA LEU A 388 -25.82 31.43 11.81
C LEU A 388 -24.87 31.14 12.99
N ALA A 389 -24.89 31.94 14.05
CA ALA A 389 -24.10 31.69 15.25
C ALA A 389 -24.52 30.38 15.93
N TRP A 390 -25.82 30.09 15.96
CA TRP A 390 -26.38 28.88 16.55
C TRP A 390 -26.08 27.59 15.78
N THR A 391 -25.61 27.68 14.54
CA THR A 391 -25.12 26.51 13.78
C THR A 391 -23.84 25.91 14.36
N SER A 392 -23.09 26.68 15.16
CA SER A 392 -21.88 26.20 15.83
C SER A 392 -22.21 25.69 17.25
N PRO A 393 -21.90 24.42 17.59
CA PRO A 393 -22.07 23.92 18.95
C PRO A 393 -21.27 24.72 20.00
N SER A 394 -20.18 25.37 19.58
CA SER A 394 -19.33 26.19 20.45
C SER A 394 -20.02 27.44 20.99
N THR A 395 -21.07 27.94 20.32
CA THR A 395 -21.79 29.15 20.74
C THR A 395 -22.40 29.00 22.13
N ARG A 396 -23.00 27.85 22.44
CA ARG A 396 -23.53 27.56 23.80
C ARG A 396 -22.43 27.56 24.86
N TYR A 397 -21.31 26.90 24.58
CA TYR A 397 -20.20 26.83 25.53
C TYR A 397 -19.52 28.18 25.78
N ILE A 398 -19.52 29.08 24.78
CA ILE A 398 -19.03 30.45 24.93
C ILE A 398 -19.93 31.24 25.88
N ILE A 399 -21.25 31.14 25.71
CA ILE A 399 -22.24 31.81 26.57
C ILE A 399 -22.15 31.28 28.00
N GLU A 400 -22.18 29.95 28.18
CA GLU A 400 -22.06 29.33 29.50
C GLU A 400 -20.76 29.74 30.23
N ALA A 401 -19.64 29.81 29.50
CA ALA A 401 -18.38 30.26 30.06
C ALA A 401 -18.41 31.76 30.42
N TYR A 402 -18.99 32.60 29.56
CA TYR A 402 -19.14 34.04 29.78
C TYR A 402 -20.00 34.35 31.01
N ASP A 403 -21.09 33.62 31.21
CA ASP A 403 -21.97 33.76 32.38
C ASP A 403 -21.34 33.21 33.67
N SER A 404 -20.46 32.21 33.54
CA SER A 404 -19.76 31.62 34.68
C SER A 404 -18.59 32.47 35.20
N CYS A 405 -18.08 33.40 34.38
CA CYS A 405 -17.03 34.35 34.74
C CYS A 405 -17.59 35.65 35.30
#